data_AF-A0A8J6FUP2-F1
#
_entry.id   AF-A0A8J6FUP2-F1
#
_cell.length_a   1.000
_cell.length_b   1.000
_cell.length_c   1.000
_cell.angle_alpha   90.00
_cell.angle_beta   90.00
_cell.angle_gamma   90.00
#
_symmetry.space_group_name_H-M   'P 1'
#
loop_
_entity.id
_entity.type
_entity.pdbx_description
1 polymer ?
#
loop_
_entity_poly.entity_id
_entity_poly.type
_entity_poly.pdbx_seq_one_letter_code
_entity_poly.pdbx_strand_id
1 'polypeptide(L)'
;MAETVADTRRLHSKPQNLNDAYGPPSNFLEIDVSNPQTVGVGRTRHTTYEVRLKVVVPPLPGKAIFRQLPFRGDEGIFDDSFIEERKLGLEQFINKVAGHPLAQNERCLHMFLQDEIIDRNYTPSKIRHA
;
A
#
# COMPACT_ATOMS: atom_id res chain seq x y z
N MET A 1 -24.91 -40.69 15.87
CA MET A 1 -23.92 -40.25 14.87
C MET A 1 -24.67 -39.38 13.88
N ALA A 2 -24.38 -38.07 13.81
CA ALA A 2 -25.06 -37.17 12.88
C ALA A 2 -24.33 -37.20 11.53
N GLU A 3 -25.05 -37.53 10.45
CA GLU A 3 -24.53 -37.47 9.09
C GLU A 3 -24.28 -36.00 8.70
N THR A 4 -23.03 -35.67 8.40
CA THR A 4 -22.64 -34.36 7.87
C THR A 4 -22.96 -34.32 6.37
N VAL A 5 -24.08 -33.72 6.00
CA VAL A 5 -24.43 -33.42 4.60
C VAL A 5 -23.38 -32.44 4.06
N ALA A 6 -22.77 -32.76 2.91
CA ALA A 6 -21.80 -31.88 2.27
C ALA A 6 -22.49 -30.60 1.78
N ASP A 7 -22.31 -29.51 2.51
CA ASP A 7 -22.87 -28.20 2.17
C ASP A 7 -22.09 -27.58 1.00
N THR A 8 -22.69 -27.60 -0.20
CA THR A 8 -22.11 -27.01 -1.41
C THR A 8 -22.56 -25.58 -1.68
N ARG A 9 -23.28 -24.94 -0.73
CA ARG A 9 -23.73 -23.55 -0.87
C ARG A 9 -22.52 -22.62 -0.89
N ARG A 10 -22.34 -21.91 -2.02
CA ARG A 10 -21.29 -20.89 -2.15
C ARG A 10 -21.70 -19.63 -1.40
N LEU A 11 -20.78 -19.08 -0.62
CA LEU A 11 -20.92 -17.74 -0.06
C LEU A 11 -20.96 -16.71 -1.20
N HIS A 12 -21.76 -15.65 -1.05
CA HIS A 12 -21.77 -14.54 -2.00
C HIS A 12 -20.42 -13.82 -1.98
N SER A 13 -19.63 -13.96 -3.04
CA SER A 13 -18.36 -13.24 -3.21
C SER A 13 -18.58 -11.93 -3.97
N LYS A 14 -17.93 -10.85 -3.52
CA LYS A 14 -17.86 -9.60 -4.30
C LYS A 14 -17.16 -9.89 -5.64
N PRO A 15 -17.72 -9.48 -6.80
CA PRO A 15 -17.06 -9.68 -8.09
C PRO A 15 -15.72 -8.96 -8.12
N GLN A 16 -14.68 -9.63 -8.63
CA GLN A 16 -13.35 -9.04 -8.78
C GLN A 16 -13.36 -7.96 -9.87
N ASN A 17 -12.65 -6.86 -9.63
CA ASN A 17 -12.49 -5.81 -10.63
C ASN A 17 -11.48 -6.24 -11.71
N LEU A 18 -11.63 -5.77 -12.96
CA LEU A 18 -10.69 -6.03 -14.05
C LEU A 18 -9.26 -5.61 -13.72
N ASN A 19 -9.10 -4.50 -13.00
CA ASN A 19 -7.78 -4.02 -12.56
C ASN A 19 -7.16 -4.94 -11.50
N ASP A 20 -7.95 -5.67 -10.72
CA ASP A 20 -7.45 -6.62 -9.72
C ASP A 20 -7.16 -7.99 -10.34
N ALA A 21 -7.89 -8.37 -11.39
CA ALA A 21 -7.69 -9.62 -12.11
C ALA A 21 -6.42 -9.63 -12.97
N TYR A 22 -6.08 -8.47 -13.56
CA TYR A 22 -4.95 -8.34 -14.49
C TYR A 22 -3.85 -7.40 -14.00
N GLY A 23 -4.05 -6.71 -12.88
CA GLY A 23 -3.02 -5.86 -12.28
C GLY A 23 -1.90 -6.71 -11.68
N PRO A 24 -0.64 -6.21 -11.69
CA PRO A 24 0.44 -6.87 -10.96
C PRO A 24 0.04 -6.97 -9.47
N PRO A 25 0.32 -8.11 -8.81
CA PRO A 25 -0.04 -8.30 -7.42
C PRO A 25 0.61 -7.20 -6.58
N SER A 26 -0.16 -6.62 -5.66
CA SER A 26 0.29 -5.49 -4.82
C SER A 26 1.38 -5.87 -3.81
N ASN A 27 1.86 -7.12 -3.82
CA ASN A 27 2.86 -7.69 -2.90
C ASN A 27 4.18 -8.03 -3.62
N PHE A 28 4.62 -7.19 -4.56
CA PHE A 28 5.86 -7.42 -5.29
C PHE A 28 7.05 -6.78 -4.57
N LEU A 29 7.94 -7.60 -4.01
CA LEU A 29 9.24 -7.21 -3.49
C LEU A 29 10.31 -7.79 -4.41
N GLU A 30 11.03 -6.91 -5.12
CA GLU A 30 12.17 -7.30 -5.96
C GLU A 30 13.47 -6.77 -5.34
N ILE A 31 14.44 -7.66 -5.20
CA ILE A 31 15.79 -7.36 -4.73
C ILE A 31 16.73 -7.58 -5.90
N ASP A 32 17.28 -6.49 -6.45
CA ASP A 32 18.29 -6.55 -7.49
C ASP A 32 19.67 -6.40 -6.83
N VAL A 33 20.48 -7.45 -6.91
CA VAL A 33 21.91 -7.40 -6.54
C VAL A 33 22.71 -7.23 -7.83
N SER A 34 23.38 -6.09 -7.97
CA SER A 34 24.07 -5.73 -9.20
C SER A 34 25.41 -5.04 -8.93
N ASN A 35 26.14 -4.71 -9.99
CA ASN A 35 27.36 -3.91 -9.94
C ASN A 35 28.43 -4.43 -8.94
N PRO A 36 29.05 -5.60 -9.21
CA PRO A 36 30.12 -6.11 -8.36
C PRO A 36 31.35 -5.19 -8.44
N GLN A 37 31.79 -4.69 -7.29
CA GLN A 37 32.95 -3.80 -7.15
C GLN A 37 33.98 -4.44 -6.23
N THR A 38 35.22 -4.56 -6.68
CA THR A 38 36.31 -5.05 -5.82
C THR A 38 36.90 -3.88 -5.06
N VAL A 39 36.79 -3.92 -3.74
CA VAL A 39 37.33 -2.90 -2.83
C VAL A 39 38.56 -3.46 -2.12
N GLY A 40 39.60 -2.63 -1.98
CA GLY A 40 40.86 -2.98 -1.32
C GLY A 40 41.94 -3.52 -2.27
N VAL A 41 43.12 -3.80 -1.72
CA VAL A 41 44.33 -4.20 -2.47
C VAL A 41 45.03 -5.37 -1.75
N GLY A 42 45.61 -6.31 -2.50
CA GLY A 42 46.39 -7.42 -1.95
C GLY A 42 45.54 -8.52 -1.29
N ARG A 43 45.84 -8.84 -0.02
CA ARG A 43 45.17 -9.92 0.74
C ARG A 43 43.83 -9.52 1.37
N THR A 44 43.50 -8.23 1.42
CA THR A 44 42.28 -7.70 2.06
C THR A 44 41.18 -7.33 1.06
N ARG A 45 41.36 -7.72 -0.21
CA ARG A 45 40.38 -7.48 -1.29
C ARG A 45 39.08 -8.19 -0.97
N HIS A 46 37.96 -7.47 -1.12
CA HIS A 46 36.61 -8.04 -1.02
C HIS A 46 35.71 -7.46 -2.11
N THR A 47 34.70 -8.23 -2.51
CA THR A 47 33.73 -7.81 -3.52
C THR A 47 32.47 -7.30 -2.83
N THR A 48 32.10 -6.06 -3.13
CA THR A 48 30.84 -5.43 -2.69
C THR A 48 29.86 -5.38 -3.86
N TYR A 49 28.57 -5.38 -3.55
CA TYR A 49 27.49 -5.31 -4.55
C TYR A 49 26.55 -4.14 -4.23
N GLU A 50 25.92 -3.60 -5.25
CA GLU A 50 24.80 -2.67 -5.11
C GLU A 50 23.50 -3.45 -4.92
N VAL A 51 22.76 -3.16 -3.85
CA VAL A 51 21.46 -3.79 -3.56
C VAL A 51 20.36 -2.77 -3.76
N ARG A 52 19.47 -3.00 -4.72
CA ARG A 52 18.29 -2.16 -4.97
C ARG A 52 17.02 -2.88 -4.55
N LEU A 53 16.17 -2.19 -3.78
CA LEU A 53 14.87 -2.65 -3.35
C LEU A 53 13.79 -1.92 -4.14
N LYS A 54 12.91 -2.67 -4.81
CA LYS A 54 11.70 -2.11 -5.45
C LYS A 54 10.46 -2.54 -4.65
N VAL A 55 9.74 -1.55 -4.14
CA VAL A 55 8.44 -1.73 -3.47
C VAL A 55 7.44 -0.84 -4.19
N VAL A 56 6.28 -1.39 -4.55
CA VAL A 56 5.22 -0.62 -5.22
C VAL A 56 4.18 -0.22 -4.19
N VAL A 57 4.18 1.06 -3.81
CA VAL A 57 3.06 1.68 -3.09
C VAL A 57 2.09 2.25 -4.14
N PRO A 58 0.79 1.91 -4.09
CA PRO A 58 -0.18 2.46 -5.02
C PRO A 58 -0.23 3.99 -4.93
N PRO A 59 -0.52 4.71 -6.02
CA PRO A 59 -0.66 6.16 -5.97
C PRO A 59 -1.91 6.58 -5.20
N LEU A 60 -1.85 7.72 -4.52
CA LEU A 60 -3.03 8.37 -3.94
C LEU A 60 -3.93 8.95 -5.05
N PRO A 61 -5.25 9.10 -4.81
CA PRO A 61 -6.11 9.87 -5.69
C PRO A 61 -5.57 11.30 -5.85
N GLY A 62 -5.71 11.85 -7.06
CA GLY A 62 -5.06 13.10 -7.47
C GLY A 62 -5.36 14.28 -6.53
N LYS A 63 -4.35 15.13 -6.30
CA LYS A 63 -4.51 16.36 -5.51
C LYS A 63 -5.45 17.32 -6.24
N ALA A 64 -6.55 17.71 -5.61
CA ALA A 64 -7.55 18.61 -6.19
C ALA A 64 -7.22 20.09 -5.98
N ILE A 65 -5.98 20.50 -6.28
CA ILE A 65 -5.48 21.87 -6.04
C ILE A 65 -6.33 22.92 -6.78
N PHE A 66 -6.69 22.64 -8.03
CA PHE A 66 -7.51 23.55 -8.84
C PHE A 66 -8.98 23.62 -8.39
N ARG A 67 -9.48 22.61 -7.66
CA ARG A 67 -10.85 22.61 -7.11
C ARG A 67 -10.98 23.48 -5.86
N GLN A 68 -9.87 24.00 -5.32
CA GLN A 68 -9.85 24.92 -4.18
C GLN A 68 -9.91 26.40 -4.57
N LEU A 69 -9.84 26.72 -5.87
CA LEU A 69 -9.86 28.11 -6.33
C LEU A 69 -11.26 28.73 -6.15
N PRO A 70 -11.33 30.03 -5.77
CA PRO A 70 -12.60 30.75 -5.69
C PRO A 70 -13.21 30.98 -7.08
N PHE A 71 -14.52 31.29 -7.11
CA PHE A 71 -15.29 31.62 -8.32
C PHE A 71 -15.44 30.48 -9.34
N ARG A 72 -15.74 29.27 -8.86
CA ARG A 72 -16.08 28.12 -9.71
C ARG A 72 -17.59 28.05 -9.95
N GLY A 73 -17.98 27.40 -11.04
CA GLY A 73 -19.38 27.08 -11.35
C GLY A 73 -19.89 25.79 -10.70
N ASP A 74 -19.02 25.10 -9.96
CA ASP A 74 -19.30 23.88 -9.20
C ASP A 74 -18.96 24.07 -7.70
N GLU A 75 -19.39 23.14 -6.86
CA GLU A 75 -19.08 23.09 -5.40
C GLU A 75 -17.59 22.76 -5.11
N GLY A 76 -16.74 22.64 -6.15
CA GLY A 76 -15.30 22.44 -6.01
C GLY A 76 -14.92 21.14 -5.28
N ILE A 77 -14.33 21.27 -4.09
CA ILE A 77 -13.96 20.13 -3.23
C ILE A 77 -15.13 19.56 -2.42
N PHE A 78 -16.25 20.28 -2.39
CA PHE A 78 -17.48 19.88 -1.68
C PHE A 78 -18.50 19.22 -2.61
N ASP A 79 -18.19 19.10 -3.90
CA ASP A 79 -19.02 18.39 -4.86
C ASP A 79 -19.14 16.91 -4.51
N ASP A 80 -20.37 16.39 -4.45
CA ASP A 80 -20.64 15.00 -4.03
C ASP A 80 -19.96 13.98 -4.94
N SER A 81 -19.93 14.24 -6.25
CA SER A 81 -19.29 13.34 -7.22
C SER A 81 -17.78 13.23 -6.99
N PHE A 82 -17.14 14.36 -6.64
CA PHE A 82 -15.74 14.39 -6.26
C PHE A 82 -15.45 13.62 -4.97
N ILE A 83 -16.31 13.81 -3.95
CA ILE A 83 -16.17 13.15 -2.66
C ILE A 83 -16.27 11.64 -2.84
N GLU A 84 -17.23 11.15 -3.62
CA GLU A 84 -17.38 9.71 -3.91
C GLU A 84 -16.19 9.13 -4.69
N GLU A 85 -15.74 9.81 -5.75
CA GLU A 85 -14.57 9.38 -6.53
C GLU A 85 -13.32 9.29 -5.64
N ARG A 86 -13.09 10.31 -4.82
CA ARG A 86 -11.96 10.36 -3.91
C ARG A 86 -12.07 9.29 -2.82
N LYS A 87 -13.26 9.06 -2.27
CA LYS A 87 -13.52 8.00 -1.28
C LYS A 87 -13.17 6.64 -1.86
N LEU A 88 -13.63 6.32 -3.08
CA LEU A 88 -13.33 5.06 -3.75
C LEU A 88 -11.82 4.90 -4.00
N GLY A 89 -11.14 5.95 -4.45
CA GLY A 89 -9.69 5.93 -4.66
C GLY A 89 -8.90 5.72 -3.37
N LEU A 90 -9.30 6.39 -2.28
CA LEU A 90 -8.69 6.22 -0.96
C LEU A 90 -8.95 4.82 -0.39
N GLU A 91 -10.16 4.27 -0.56
CA GLU A 91 -10.50 2.91 -0.17
C GLU A 91 -9.63 1.88 -0.90
N GLN A 92 -9.47 2.02 -2.21
CA GLN A 92 -8.58 1.14 -2.97
C GLN A 92 -7.12 1.26 -2.53
N PHE A 93 -6.64 2.48 -2.29
CA PHE A 93 -5.29 2.74 -1.81
C PHE A 93 -5.04 2.07 -0.46
N ILE A 94 -5.89 2.33 0.54
CA ILE A 94 -5.66 1.83 1.90
C ILE A 94 -5.77 0.32 1.98
N ASN A 95 -6.71 -0.30 1.25
CA ASN A 95 -6.82 -1.76 1.20
C ASN A 95 -5.56 -2.42 0.61
N LYS A 96 -4.99 -1.84 -0.45
CA LYS A 96 -3.73 -2.34 -1.06
C LYS A 96 -2.53 -2.15 -0.14
N VAL A 97 -2.42 -1.00 0.52
CA VAL A 97 -1.33 -0.73 1.48
C VAL A 97 -1.45 -1.62 2.72
N ALA A 98 -2.64 -1.78 3.28
CA ALA A 98 -2.88 -2.61 4.45
C ALA A 98 -2.64 -4.11 4.17
N GLY A 99 -2.80 -4.54 2.92
CA GLY A 99 -2.48 -5.90 2.48
C GLY A 99 -1.00 -6.18 2.23
N HIS A 100 -0.14 -5.15 2.24
CA HIS A 100 1.28 -5.28 1.88
C HIS A 100 2.12 -5.74 3.09
N PRO A 101 2.83 -6.90 3.03
CA PRO A 101 3.58 -7.44 4.17
C PRO A 101 4.59 -6.47 4.79
N LEU A 102 5.30 -5.69 3.97
CA LEU A 102 6.22 -4.66 4.48
C LEU A 102 5.51 -3.50 5.17
N ALA A 103 4.34 -3.07 4.69
CA ALA A 103 3.60 -1.96 5.30
C ALA A 103 2.95 -2.37 6.62
N GLN A 104 2.52 -3.63 6.74
CA GLN A 104 2.04 -4.21 8.00
C GLN A 104 3.08 -4.18 9.12
N ASN A 105 4.37 -4.21 8.77
CA ASN A 105 5.43 -4.13 9.75
C ASN A 105 5.65 -2.70 10.27
N GLU A 106 5.11 -1.67 9.63
CA GLU A 106 5.40 -0.28 9.99
C GLU A 106 4.38 0.27 10.99
N ARG A 107 4.87 0.93 12.06
CA ARG A 107 4.01 1.53 13.10
C ARG A 107 3.07 2.59 12.56
N CYS A 108 3.46 3.29 11.50
CA CYS A 108 2.65 4.36 10.92
C CYS A 108 1.32 3.86 10.35
N LEU A 109 1.28 2.66 9.79
CA LEU A 109 0.04 2.06 9.29
C LEU A 109 -0.93 1.76 10.44
N HIS A 110 -0.41 1.26 11.55
CA HIS A 110 -1.22 0.97 12.74
C HIS A 110 -1.75 2.24 13.39
N MET A 111 -0.90 3.25 13.57
CA MET A 111 -1.34 4.57 14.05
C MET A 111 -2.40 5.18 13.14
N PHE A 112 -2.29 5.00 11.81
CA PHE A 112 -3.30 5.49 10.87
C PHE A 112 -4.65 4.76 10.97
N LEU A 113 -4.65 3.46 11.24
CA LEU A 113 -5.86 2.62 11.23
C LEU A 113 -6.50 2.41 12.61
N GLN A 114 -5.71 2.47 13.68
CA GLN A 114 -6.13 2.09 15.03
C GLN A 114 -6.29 3.31 15.95
N ASP A 115 -5.45 4.35 15.78
CA ASP A 115 -5.51 5.53 16.63
C ASP A 115 -6.47 6.57 16.03
N GLU A 116 -7.25 7.25 16.88
CA GLU A 116 -8.18 8.30 16.43
C GLU A 116 -7.45 9.53 15.86
N ILE A 117 -6.23 9.80 16.33
CA ILE A 117 -5.44 10.97 15.98
C ILE A 117 -4.01 10.51 15.67
N ILE A 118 -3.50 10.95 14.52
CA ILE A 118 -2.14 10.64 14.07
C ILE A 118 -1.16 11.59 14.77
N ASP A 119 -0.22 11.04 15.54
CA ASP A 119 0.91 11.80 16.07
C ASP A 119 1.92 12.10 14.96
N ARG A 120 2.10 13.39 14.64
CA ARG A 120 3.07 13.84 13.63
C ARG A 120 4.52 13.75 14.11
N ASN A 121 4.74 13.69 15.42
CA ASN A 121 6.05 13.61 16.05
C ASN A 121 6.42 12.17 16.45
N TYR A 122 5.66 11.18 15.99
CA TYR A 122 5.93 9.78 16.30
C TYR A 122 7.35 9.37 15.85
N THR A 123 7.96 8.45 16.57
CA THR A 123 9.25 7.87 16.16
C THR A 123 9.01 6.73 15.16
N PRO A 124 9.54 6.83 13.92
CA PRO A 124 9.43 5.75 12.93
C PRO A 124 9.99 4.45 13.50
N SER A 125 9.18 3.40 13.49
CA SER A 125 9.53 2.12 14.08
C SER A 125 8.68 1.00 13.51
N LYS A 126 9.19 -0.23 13.61
CA LYS A 126 8.43 -1.43 13.24
C LYS A 126 7.54 -1.90 14.38
N ILE A 127 6.42 -2.51 14.05
CA ILE A 127 5.59 -3.27 14.98
C ILE A 127 6.46 -4.42 15.53
N ARG A 128 6.58 -4.47 16.85
CA ARG A 128 7.22 -5.61 17.52
C ARG A 128 6.12 -6.65 17.73
N HIS A 129 6.23 -7.80 17.08
CA HIS A 129 5.43 -8.97 17.46
C HIS A 129 5.96 -9.43 18.83
N ALA A 130 5.07 -9.44 19.81
CA ALA A 130 5.33 -10.03 21.13
C ALA A 130 5.22 -11.55 21.05
#